data_AF-A0A1J3EYC9-F1
#
_entry.id   AF-A0A1J3EYC9-F1
#
_cell.length_a   1.000
_cell.length_b   1.000
_cell.length_c   1.000
_cell.angle_alpha   90.00
_cell.angle_beta   90.00
_cell.angle_gamma   90.00
#
_symmetry.space_group_name_H-M   'P 1'
#
loop_
_entity.id
_entity.type
_entity.pdbx_description
1 polymer ?
#
loop_
_entity_poly.entity_id
_entity_poly.type
_entity_poly.pdbx_seq_one_letter_code
_entity_poly.pdbx_strand_id
1 'polypeptide(L)'
;NWDINWSSEPDSHRKYEYEIVEILSGNTDGAGVSVAIFHKAKGFASVFFRMGTGDADILQIPSHSLYQFSHRIPSYKMKRVETKG
;
A
#
# COMPACT_ATOMS: atom_id res chain seq x y z
N ASN A 1 -7.28 -2.44 13.15
CA ASN A 1 -8.63 -2.14 13.66
C ASN A 1 -8.97 -0.72 13.22
N TRP A 2 -9.64 -0.56 12.09
CA TRP A 2 -10.13 0.73 11.59
C TRP A 2 -11.37 1.12 12.40
N ASP A 3 -11.22 1.23 13.72
CA ASP A 3 -12.34 1.57 14.58
C ASP A 3 -12.89 2.93 14.14
N ILE A 4 -14.21 3.03 13.96
CA ILE A 4 -14.90 4.29 13.63
C ILE A 4 -14.65 5.36 14.69
N ASN A 5 -14.17 4.94 15.87
CA ASN A 5 -13.72 5.78 16.96
C ASN A 5 -12.48 6.64 16.64
N TRP A 6 -11.91 6.57 15.43
CA TRP A 6 -10.80 7.44 15.01
C TRP A 6 -11.11 8.95 15.11
N SER A 7 -12.39 9.34 15.10
CA SER A 7 -12.84 10.72 15.26
C SER A 7 -13.13 11.13 16.72
N SER A 8 -13.07 10.19 17.67
CA SER A 8 -13.45 10.43 19.08
C SER A 8 -12.37 11.13 19.90
N GLU A 9 -11.11 11.00 19.49
CA GLU A 9 -9.95 11.59 20.17
C GLU A 9 -9.16 12.43 19.15
N PRO A 10 -9.59 13.67 18.87
CA PRO A 10 -8.93 14.55 17.90
C PRO A 10 -7.50 14.92 18.32
N ASP A 11 -7.17 14.88 19.61
CA ASP A 11 -5.80 15.09 20.09
C ASP A 11 -4.92 13.83 19.96
N SER A 12 -5.55 12.66 19.71
CA SER A 12 -4.88 11.39 19.39
C SER A 12 -4.58 11.31 17.89
N HIS A 13 -4.00 12.39 17.36
CA HIS A 13 -3.35 12.35 16.06
C HIS A 13 -2.16 11.41 16.18
N ARG A 14 -2.40 10.11 15.98
CA ARG A 14 -1.33 9.16 15.66
C ARG A 14 -0.50 9.81 14.55
N LYS A 15 0.82 9.79 14.67
CA LYS A 15 1.69 10.16 13.54
C LYS A 15 1.11 9.45 12.33
N TYR A 16 0.76 10.20 11.28
CA TYR A 16 0.03 9.65 10.13
C TYR A 16 0.89 8.57 9.48
N GLU A 17 0.73 7.34 9.94
CA GLU A 17 1.37 6.15 9.43
C GLU A 17 0.52 5.72 8.24
N TYR A 18 1.06 5.94 7.05
CA TYR A 18 0.49 5.43 5.81
C TYR A 18 1.45 4.44 5.19
N GLU A 19 0.88 3.38 4.65
CA GLU A 19 1.59 2.42 3.81
C GLU A 19 1.16 2.65 2.37
N ILE A 20 2.14 2.58 1.46
CA ILE A 20 1.85 2.56 0.02
C ILE A 20 1.79 1.10 -0.38
N VAL A 21 0.74 0.74 -1.12
CA VAL A 21 0.53 -0.62 -1.59
C VAL A 21 0.10 -0.63 -3.06
N GLU A 22 0.43 -1.69 -3.78
CA GLU A 22 -0.11 -1.99 -5.11
C GLU A 22 -1.27 -2.98 -4.98
N ILE A 23 -2.43 -2.66 -5.55
CA ILE A 23 -3.55 -3.61 -5.62
C ILE A 23 -3.24 -4.65 -6.70
N LEU A 24 -3.23 -5.93 -6.31
CA LEU A 24 -2.94 -7.06 -7.19
C LEU A 24 -4.22 -7.66 -7.78
N SER A 25 -5.27 -7.79 -6.97
CA SER A 25 -6.57 -8.30 -7.38
C SER A 25 -7.70 -7.58 -6.62
N GLY A 26 -8.84 -7.39 -7.30
CA GLY A 26 -10.02 -6.74 -6.72
C GLY A 26 -10.78 -7.62 -5.73
N ASN A 27 -11.79 -7.04 -5.08
CA ASN A 27 -12.68 -7.76 -4.17
C ASN A 27 -13.60 -8.71 -4.93
N THR A 28 -13.14 -9.94 -5.16
CA THR A 28 -13.97 -11.03 -5.67
C THR A 28 -14.69 -11.71 -4.50
N ASP A 29 -16.00 -11.87 -4.62
CA ASP A 29 -16.85 -12.66 -3.71
C ASP A 29 -16.85 -12.24 -2.23
N GLY A 30 -16.50 -10.97 -1.95
CA GLY A 30 -16.50 -10.43 -0.59
C GLY A 30 -15.28 -10.81 0.26
N ALA A 31 -14.30 -11.53 -0.31
CA ALA A 31 -13.07 -11.96 0.36
C ALA A 31 -12.06 -10.82 0.63
N GLY A 32 -12.28 -9.63 0.04
CA GLY A 32 -11.38 -8.49 0.16
C GLY A 32 -10.38 -8.35 -0.98
N VAL A 33 -9.39 -7.49 -0.82
CA VAL A 33 -8.43 -7.08 -1.85
C VAL A 33 -7.04 -7.62 -1.52
N SER A 34 -6.37 -8.23 -2.50
CA SER A 34 -4.96 -8.59 -2.38
C SER A 34 -4.07 -7.41 -2.74
N VAL A 35 -3.10 -7.09 -1.89
CA VAL A 35 -2.18 -5.97 -2.05
C VAL A 35 -0.73 -6.39 -1.86
N ALA A 36 0.19 -5.72 -2.53
CA ALA A 36 1.62 -5.82 -2.24
C ALA A 36 2.13 -4.55 -1.55
N ILE A 37 2.88 -4.70 -0.45
CA ILE A 37 3.49 -3.56 0.26
C ILE A 37 4.67 -3.00 -0.54
N PHE A 38 4.74 -1.68 -0.62
CA PHE A 38 5.83 -0.95 -1.26
C PHE A 38 6.71 -0.23 -0.23
N HIS A 39 8.02 -0.41 -0.37
CA HIS A 39 9.04 0.25 0.42
C HIS A 39 9.64 1.43 -0.35
N LYS A 40 9.90 2.53 0.34
CA LYS A 40 10.51 3.73 -0.25
C LYS A 40 12.00 3.51 -0.49
N ALA A 41 12.45 3.78 -1.72
CA ALA A 41 13.87 3.79 -2.04
C ALA A 41 14.57 4.95 -1.32
N LYS A 42 15.65 4.64 -0.61
CA LYS A 42 16.45 5.63 0.11
C LYS A 42 16.99 6.69 -0.88
N GLY A 43 16.83 7.96 -0.53
CA GLY A 43 17.30 9.09 -1.33
C GLY A 43 16.33 9.56 -2.42
N PHE A 44 15.21 8.88 -2.63
CA PHE A 44 14.19 9.30 -3.60
C PHE A 44 12.95 9.87 -2.90
N ALA A 45 12.32 10.87 -3.49
CA ALA A 45 11.07 11.42 -2.96
C ALA A 45 9.89 10.46 -3.15
N SER A 46 9.83 9.79 -4.30
CA SER A 46 8.64 9.07 -4.79
C SER A 46 8.95 7.75 -5.52
N VAL A 47 10.11 7.14 -5.28
CA VAL A 47 10.44 5.82 -5.84
C VAL A 47 10.16 4.75 -4.80
N PHE A 48 9.40 3.74 -5.19
CA PHE A 48 8.97 2.65 -4.33
C PHE A 48 9.15 1.29 -5.01
N PHE A 49 9.37 0.24 -4.22
CA PHE A 49 9.65 -1.11 -4.71
C PHE A 49 9.15 -2.18 -3.74
N ARG A 50 8.96 -3.41 -4.21
CA ARG A 50 8.68 -4.59 -3.38
C ARG A 50 9.98 -5.19 -2.84
N MET A 51 10.00 -5.62 -1.59
CA MET A 51 11.13 -6.32 -0.96
C MET A 51 11.17 -7.80 -1.40
N GLY A 52 11.23 -8.04 -2.71
CA GLY A 52 11.43 -9.37 -3.28
C GLY A 52 10.55 -9.69 -4.48
N THR A 53 10.67 -10.93 -4.95
CA THR A 53 9.92 -11.48 -6.09
C THR A 53 8.82 -12.47 -5.68
N GLY A 54 8.61 -12.68 -4.39
CA GLY A 54 7.67 -13.69 -3.86
C GLY A 54 6.52 -13.09 -3.05
N ASP A 55 5.70 -13.95 -2.46
CA ASP A 55 4.46 -13.61 -1.76
C ASP A 55 4.67 -12.99 -0.37
N ALA A 56 5.92 -12.83 0.07
CA ALA A 56 6.25 -12.32 1.41
C ALA A 56 5.71 -10.91 1.69
N ASP A 57 5.53 -10.10 0.65
CA ASP A 57 4.99 -8.74 0.74
C ASP A 57 3.49 -8.66 0.39
N ILE A 58 2.83 -9.80 0.17
CA ILE A 58 1.42 -9.86 -0.23
C ILE A 58 0.54 -10.00 1.00
N LEU A 59 -0.44 -9.10 1.12
CA LEU A 59 -1.44 -9.10 2.18
C LEU A 59 -2.85 -9.15 1.59
N GLN A 60 -3.75 -9.82 2.32
CA GLN A 60 -5.18 -9.80 2.04
C GLN A 60 -5.86 -8.79 2.96
N ILE A 61 -6.40 -7.71 2.40
CA ILE A 61 -7.20 -6.74 3.13
C ILE A 61 -8.66 -7.19 3.07
N PRO A 62 -9.29 -7.56 4.20
CA PRO A 62 -10.66 -8.05 4.19
C PRO A 62 -11.65 -6.95 3.78
N SER A 63 -12.79 -7.34 3.21
CA SER A 63 -13.80 -6.45 2.65
C SER A 63 -14.28 -5.36 3.62
N HIS A 64 -14.45 -5.68 4.89
CA HIS A 64 -14.85 -4.71 5.91
C HIS A 64 -13.77 -3.65 6.18
N SER A 65 -12.50 -3.93 5.89
CA SER A 65 -11.37 -3.01 6.10
C SER A 65 -11.00 -2.19 4.86
N LEU A 66 -11.75 -2.30 3.76
CA LEU A 66 -11.43 -1.57 2.52
C LEU A 66 -11.47 -0.04 2.67
N TYR A 67 -12.17 0.48 3.67
CA TYR A 67 -12.18 1.91 3.99
C TYR A 67 -10.82 2.46 4.44
N GLN A 68 -9.82 1.60 4.69
CA GLN A 68 -8.45 2.03 4.94
C GLN A 68 -7.75 2.65 3.71
N PHE A 69 -8.27 2.40 2.49
CA PHE A 69 -7.74 3.02 1.28
C PHE A 69 -8.23 4.47 1.17
N SER A 70 -7.34 5.43 1.42
CA SER A 70 -7.67 6.86 1.37
C SER A 70 -7.48 7.47 -0.03
N HIS A 71 -6.45 7.04 -0.76
CA HIS A 71 -6.07 7.66 -2.03
C HIS A 71 -5.59 6.63 -3.05
N ARG A 72 -5.88 6.88 -4.33
CA ARG A 72 -5.25 6.18 -5.46
C ARG A 72 -4.15 7.06 -6.05
N ILE A 73 -2.89 6.67 -5.84
CA ILE A 73 -1.72 7.43 -6.28
C ILE A 73 -1.45 7.15 -7.77
N PRO A 74 -1.39 8.17 -8.65
CA PRO A 74 -0.92 7.98 -10.02
C PRO A 74 0.53 7.47 -10.02
N SER A 75 0.82 6.43 -10.81
CA SER A 75 2.15 5.81 -10.82
C SER A 75 2.59 5.41 -12.22
N TYR A 76 3.91 5.24 -12.38
CA TYR A 76 4.54 4.76 -13.60
C TYR A 76 5.51 3.63 -13.26
N LYS A 77 5.43 2.51 -13.98
CA LYS A 77 6.34 1.38 -13.78
C LYS A 77 7.68 1.68 -14.43
N MET A 78 8.71 1.87 -13.61
CA MET A 78 10.09 2.01 -14.10
C MET A 78 10.56 0.68 -14.69
N LYS A 79 10.97 0.71 -15.96
CA LYS A 79 11.68 -0.40 -16.59
C LYS A 79 13.18 -0.18 -16.40
N ARG A 80 13.92 -1.20 -15.98
CA ARG A 80 15.38 -1.12 -15.97
C ARG A 80 15.83 -1.01 -17.43
N VAL A 81 16.45 0.11 -17.78
CA VAL A 81 17.21 0.23 -19.03
C VAL A 81 18.61 -0.22 -18.70
N GLU A 82 19.01 -1.40 -19.18
CA GLU A 82 20.40 -1.82 -19.12
C GLU A 82 21.21 -0.97 -20.09
N THR A 83 21.90 0.05 -19.58
CA THR A 83 22.99 0.68 -20.31
C THR A 83 24.19 -0.24 -20.22
N LYS A 84 24.57 -0.87 -21.33
CA LYS A 84 25.86 -1.57 -21.46
C LYS A 84 26.96 -0.53 -21.25
N GLY A 85 27.71 -0.67 -20.17
CA GLY A 85 28.99 0.02 -19.98
C GLY A 85 30.08 -0.61 -20.83
#